data_AF-A0A1F9QK59-F1
#
_entry.id   AF-A0A1F9QK59-F1
#
_cell.length_a   1.000
_cell.length_b   1.000
_cell.length_c   1.000
_cell.angle_alpha   90.00
_cell.angle_beta   90.00
_cell.angle_gamma   90.00
#
_symmetry.space_group_name_H-M   'P 1'
#
loop_
_entity.id
_entity.type
_entity.pdbx_description
1 polymer ?
#
loop_
_entity_poly.entity_id
_entity_poly.type
_entity_poly.pdbx_seq_one_letter_code
_entity_poly.pdbx_strand_id
1 'polypeptide(L)'
;MSDTFLIAGAWISAGLTIFLFSFLYKDNPFFKVAEHLYLGAGMGWWAQVYLYGVLRPKVWAPLMNHDWMVLVPTFLGLSLITQFIPGISWISRYGFTFLMGYGAGLELPTKLATDFVNQIGGTIQPFVNVAGMSSFALFNAVVIAGGVICVLIYFFFSVEHKGAVKKASNVGIYFLMIYFGASFGNTVMARFSLLYGRFDTLYTFSASKYLYATQFILAGLAVYFIVHALMNRGKKEIEPAQ
;
A
#
# COMPACT_ATOMS: atom_id res chain seq x y z
N MET A 1 26.56 -20.63 1.23
CA MET A 1 25.15 -21.08 1.17
C MET A 1 25.08 -22.09 0.03
N SER A 2 24.68 -23.33 0.28
CA SER A 2 24.78 -24.41 -0.72
C SER A 2 23.90 -24.13 -1.94
N ASP A 3 24.36 -24.51 -3.15
CA ASP A 3 23.58 -24.36 -4.39
C ASP A 3 22.20 -25.01 -4.30
N THR A 4 22.08 -26.08 -3.50
CA THR A 4 20.82 -26.76 -3.18
C THR A 4 19.78 -25.85 -2.52
N PHE A 5 20.20 -24.94 -1.64
CA PHE A 5 19.28 -24.01 -0.97
C PHE A 5 18.77 -22.94 -1.94
N LEU A 6 19.63 -22.47 -2.86
CA LEU A 6 19.23 -21.52 -3.90
C LEU A 6 18.23 -22.14 -4.88
N ILE A 7 18.44 -23.41 -5.26
CA ILE A 7 17.50 -24.15 -6.10
C ILE A 7 16.18 -24.34 -5.34
N ALA A 8 16.21 -24.82 -4.09
CA ALA A 8 14.98 -24.97 -3.30
C ALA A 8 14.19 -23.66 -3.17
N GLY A 9 14.89 -22.54 -2.91
CA GLY A 9 14.28 -21.21 -2.85
C GLY A 9 13.67 -20.77 -4.19
N ALA A 10 14.32 -21.07 -5.32
CA ALA A 10 13.79 -20.80 -6.65
C ALA A 10 12.49 -21.56 -6.93
N TRP A 11 12.43 -22.84 -6.56
CA TRP A 11 11.24 -23.67 -6.72
C TRP A 11 10.06 -23.18 -5.86
N ILE A 12 10.33 -22.80 -4.61
CA ILE A 12 9.30 -22.24 -3.72
C ILE A 12 8.80 -20.89 -4.26
N SER A 13 9.70 -20.01 -4.67
CA SER A 13 9.34 -18.67 -5.18
C SER A 13 8.56 -18.74 -6.50
N ALA A 14 9.02 -19.54 -7.46
CA ALA A 14 8.30 -19.78 -8.72
C ALA A 14 6.95 -20.44 -8.47
N GLY A 15 6.90 -21.44 -7.58
CA GLY A 15 5.69 -22.16 -7.20
C GLY A 15 4.62 -21.26 -6.62
N LEU A 16 4.96 -20.45 -5.61
CA LEU A 16 4.03 -19.51 -4.99
C LEU A 16 3.55 -18.44 -5.99
N THR A 17 4.44 -17.96 -6.85
CA THR A 17 4.08 -16.98 -7.89
C THR A 17 3.08 -17.56 -8.88
N ILE A 18 3.30 -18.79 -9.36
CA ILE A 18 2.39 -19.48 -10.28
C ILE A 18 1.06 -19.82 -9.60
N PHE A 19 1.08 -20.28 -8.34
CA PHE A 19 -0.13 -20.60 -7.58
C PHE A 19 -1.00 -19.36 -7.37
N LEU A 20 -0.40 -18.20 -7.12
CA LEU A 20 -1.12 -16.92 -7.06
C LEU A 20 -1.72 -16.56 -8.43
N PHE A 21 -0.98 -16.71 -9.53
CA PHE A 21 -1.51 -16.47 -10.87
C PHE A 21 -2.62 -17.45 -11.29
N SER A 22 -2.67 -18.63 -10.68
CA SER A 22 -3.71 -19.63 -10.95
C SER A 22 -5.13 -19.09 -10.65
N PHE A 23 -5.25 -18.06 -9.80
CA PHE A 23 -6.51 -17.34 -9.57
C PHE A 23 -7.16 -16.85 -10.87
N LEU A 24 -6.37 -16.49 -11.88
CA LEU A 24 -6.87 -16.00 -13.18
C LEU A 24 -7.75 -17.05 -13.90
N TYR A 25 -7.56 -18.34 -13.60
CA TYR A 25 -8.32 -19.42 -14.22
C TYR A 25 -9.65 -19.71 -13.49
N LYS A 26 -9.67 -19.60 -12.15
CA LYS A 26 -10.81 -19.75 -11.19
C LYS A 26 -10.25 -19.95 -9.76
N ASP A 27 -11.11 -19.87 -8.74
CA ASP A 27 -10.78 -20.28 -7.36
C ASP A 27 -10.36 -21.75 -7.31
N ASN A 28 -9.07 -22.01 -7.11
CA ASN A 28 -8.49 -23.35 -7.11
C ASN A 28 -7.76 -23.65 -5.79
N PRO A 29 -7.54 -24.94 -5.44
CA PRO A 29 -6.87 -25.30 -4.20
C PRO A 29 -5.45 -24.73 -4.07
N PHE A 30 -4.70 -24.63 -5.18
CA PHE A 30 -3.33 -24.12 -5.17
C PHE A 30 -3.27 -22.63 -4.78
N PHE A 31 -4.18 -21.84 -5.33
CA PHE A 31 -4.35 -20.43 -4.99
C PHE A 31 -4.69 -20.28 -3.50
N LYS A 32 -5.66 -21.05 -2.98
CA LYS A 32 -6.03 -20.99 -1.55
C LYS A 32 -4.87 -21.33 -0.62
N VAL A 33 -4.05 -22.32 -0.97
CA VAL A 33 -2.84 -22.65 -0.20
C VAL A 33 -1.86 -21.49 -0.20
N ALA A 34 -1.59 -20.90 -1.37
CA ALA A 34 -0.68 -19.76 -1.48
C ALA A 34 -1.23 -18.52 -0.74
N GLU A 35 -2.54 -18.27 -0.82
CA GLU A 35 -3.24 -17.19 -0.13
C GLU A 35 -3.15 -17.36 1.39
N HIS A 36 -3.51 -18.52 1.93
CA HIS A 36 -3.44 -18.77 3.38
C HIS A 36 -2.01 -18.72 3.91
N LEU A 37 -1.04 -19.23 3.15
CA LEU A 37 0.37 -19.12 3.53
C LEU A 37 0.82 -17.66 3.57
N TYR A 38 0.47 -16.88 2.55
CA TYR A 38 0.83 -15.47 2.45
C TYR A 38 0.18 -14.63 3.56
N LEU A 39 -1.13 -14.78 3.75
CA LEU A 39 -1.88 -14.11 4.82
C LEU A 39 -1.37 -14.54 6.20
N GLY A 40 -1.11 -15.83 6.40
CA GLY A 40 -0.60 -16.37 7.67
C GLY A 40 0.80 -15.83 8.00
N ALA A 41 1.71 -15.80 7.03
CA ALA A 41 3.04 -15.22 7.21
C ALA A 41 2.96 -13.71 7.52
N GLY A 42 2.10 -12.98 6.81
CA GLY A 42 1.85 -11.56 7.04
C GLY A 42 1.30 -11.28 8.45
N MET A 43 0.27 -12.03 8.86
CA MET A 43 -0.31 -11.91 10.20
C MET A 43 0.69 -12.30 11.30
N GLY A 44 1.53 -13.32 11.06
CA GLY A 44 2.59 -13.72 11.99
C GLY A 44 3.65 -12.63 12.17
N TRP A 45 4.08 -11.99 11.08
CA TRP A 45 4.99 -10.85 11.13
C TRP A 45 4.37 -9.68 11.91
N TRP A 46 3.12 -9.32 11.61
CA TRP A 46 2.41 -8.29 12.38
C TRP A 46 2.31 -8.63 13.86
N ALA A 47 1.96 -9.87 14.21
CA ALA A 47 1.89 -10.32 15.60
C ALA A 47 3.25 -10.16 16.31
N GLN A 48 4.36 -10.52 15.65
CA GLN A 48 5.70 -10.31 16.18
C GLN A 48 6.00 -8.81 16.39
N VAL A 49 5.71 -7.97 15.41
CA VAL A 49 5.93 -6.52 15.50
C VAL A 49 5.12 -5.91 16.65
N TYR A 50 3.86 -6.32 16.84
CA TYR A 50 3.05 -5.81 17.95
C TYR A 50 3.52 -6.33 19.30
N LEU A 51 3.84 -7.62 19.42
CA LEU A 51 4.28 -8.20 20.69
C LEU A 51 5.61 -7.59 21.17
N TYR A 52 6.59 -7.48 20.28
CA TYR A 52 7.94 -7.03 20.64
C TYR A 52 8.16 -5.53 20.44
N GLY A 53 7.48 -4.91 19.47
CA GLY A 53 7.62 -3.48 19.17
C GLY A 53 6.66 -2.59 19.93
N VAL A 54 5.53 -3.12 20.41
CA VAL A 54 4.51 -2.33 21.12
C VAL A 54 4.27 -2.88 22.53
N LEU A 55 3.81 -4.12 22.65
CA LEU A 55 3.34 -4.67 23.92
C LEU A 55 4.47 -4.80 24.95
N ARG A 56 5.62 -5.38 24.58
CA ARG A 56 6.77 -5.50 25.48
C ARG A 56 7.31 -4.12 25.94
N PRO A 57 7.69 -3.19 25.05
CA PRO A 57 8.33 -1.94 25.48
C PRO A 57 7.35 -0.90 26.04
N LYS A 58 6.09 -0.87 25.57
CA LYS A 58 5.12 0.18 25.98
C LYS A 58 4.16 -0.26 27.08
N VAL A 59 3.96 -1.56 27.27
CA VAL A 59 3.05 -2.09 28.31
C VAL A 59 3.83 -2.86 29.36
N TRP A 60 4.54 -3.92 28.97
CA TRP A 60 5.17 -4.84 29.90
C TRP A 60 6.33 -4.20 30.69
N ALA A 61 7.28 -3.55 30.00
CA ALA A 61 8.45 -2.96 30.65
C ALA A 61 8.11 -1.81 31.61
N PRO A 62 7.22 -0.85 31.28
CA PRO A 62 6.82 0.20 32.21
C PRO A 62 6.06 -0.34 33.42
N LEU A 63 5.20 -1.35 33.22
CA LEU A 63 4.47 -1.99 34.31
C LEU A 63 5.42 -2.68 35.31
N MET A 64 6.49 -3.29 34.80
CA MET A 64 7.55 -3.90 35.61
C MET A 64 8.40 -2.87 36.34
N ASN A 65 8.46 -1.64 35.84
CA ASN A 65 9.11 -0.48 36.45
C ASN A 65 8.18 0.33 37.38
N HIS A 66 7.01 -0.22 37.74
CA HIS A 66 5.99 0.41 38.59
C HIS A 66 5.38 1.71 38.02
N ASP A 67 5.43 1.92 36.70
CA ASP A 67 4.71 3.01 36.05
C ASP A 67 3.25 2.61 35.79
N TRP A 68 2.39 2.96 36.74
CA TRP A 68 0.95 2.68 36.68
C TRP A 68 0.20 3.55 35.66
N MET A 69 0.82 4.61 35.12
CA MET A 69 0.17 5.50 34.14
C MET A 69 -0.17 4.75 32.84
N VAL A 70 0.57 3.66 32.56
CA VAL A 70 0.38 2.79 31.40
C VAL A 70 -0.90 1.96 31.46
N LEU A 71 -1.54 1.82 32.62
CA LEU A 71 -2.81 1.11 32.76
C LEU A 71 -3.94 1.78 31.99
N VAL A 72 -3.97 3.12 31.95
CA VAL A 72 -5.01 3.88 31.23
C VAL A 72 -4.99 3.59 29.73
N PRO A 73 -3.87 3.77 28.99
CA PRO A 73 -3.82 3.43 27.58
C PRO A 73 -3.95 1.92 27.33
N THR A 74 -3.52 1.06 28.27
CA THR A 74 -3.72 -0.39 28.15
C THR A 74 -5.18 -0.77 28.22
N PHE A 75 -5.93 -0.22 29.18
CA PHE A 75 -7.38 -0.46 29.31
C PHE A 75 -8.15 0.09 28.11
N LEU A 76 -7.79 1.28 27.63
CA LEU A 76 -8.36 1.84 26.40
C LEU A 76 -8.00 0.99 25.17
N GLY A 77 -6.81 0.41 25.10
CA GLY A 77 -6.42 -0.53 24.05
C GLY A 77 -7.24 -1.83 24.10
N LEU A 78 -7.40 -2.40 25.29
CA LEU A 78 -8.25 -3.59 25.49
C LEU A 78 -9.72 -3.32 25.17
N SER A 79 -10.20 -2.09 25.42
CA SER A 79 -11.56 -1.67 25.07
C SER A 79 -11.85 -1.84 23.56
N LEU A 80 -10.83 -1.75 22.69
CA LEU A 80 -11.00 -1.94 21.25
C LEU A 80 -11.32 -3.39 20.88
N ILE A 81 -10.88 -4.37 21.69
CA ILE A 81 -11.14 -5.80 21.44
C ILE A 81 -12.64 -6.09 21.62
N THR A 82 -13.36 -5.31 22.44
CA THR A 82 -14.80 -5.52 22.63
C THR A 82 -15.62 -5.27 21.36
N GLN A 83 -15.04 -4.67 20.31
CA GLN A 83 -15.70 -4.51 19.01
C GLN A 83 -16.14 -5.85 18.40
N PHE A 84 -15.42 -6.94 18.70
CA PHE A 84 -15.73 -8.28 18.18
C PHE A 84 -16.90 -8.96 18.90
N ILE A 85 -17.38 -8.36 20.00
CA ILE A 85 -18.48 -8.88 20.82
C ILE A 85 -19.67 -7.90 20.71
N PRO A 86 -20.72 -8.21 19.93
CA PRO A 86 -21.82 -7.28 19.65
C PRO A 86 -22.49 -6.68 20.90
N GLY A 87 -22.58 -7.43 22.01
CA GLY A 87 -23.21 -6.96 23.25
C GLY A 87 -22.41 -5.90 24.04
N ILE A 88 -21.09 -5.85 23.89
CA ILE A 88 -20.19 -4.96 24.66
C ILE A 88 -19.42 -4.01 23.72
N SER A 89 -19.75 -4.01 22.43
CA SER A 89 -19.08 -3.21 21.40
C SER A 89 -19.11 -1.71 21.69
N TRP A 90 -20.10 -1.20 22.44
CA TRP A 90 -20.17 0.22 22.83
C TRP A 90 -18.94 0.71 23.63
N ILE A 91 -18.27 -0.18 24.39
CA ILE A 91 -17.06 0.14 25.17
C ILE A 91 -15.90 0.55 24.24
N SER A 92 -15.83 -0.03 23.03
CA SER A 92 -14.78 0.29 22.05
C SER A 92 -14.83 1.76 21.60
N ARG A 93 -15.98 2.44 21.71
CA ARG A 93 -16.14 3.85 21.32
C ARG A 93 -15.18 4.75 22.09
N TYR A 94 -14.96 4.50 23.39
CA TYR A 94 -14.02 5.29 24.18
C TYR A 94 -12.59 5.12 23.68
N GLY A 95 -12.15 3.88 23.42
CA GLY A 95 -10.87 3.60 22.80
C GLY A 95 -10.70 4.31 21.45
N PHE A 96 -11.73 4.26 20.59
CA PHE A 96 -11.70 4.93 19.29
C PHE A 96 -11.63 6.46 19.40
N THR A 97 -12.39 7.08 20.33
CA THR A 97 -12.34 8.53 20.52
C THR A 97 -10.96 9.00 21.01
N PHE A 98 -10.34 8.25 21.93
CA PHE A 98 -8.99 8.53 22.39
C PHE A 98 -7.98 8.39 21.25
N LEU A 99 -8.08 7.31 20.46
CA LEU A 99 -7.19 7.04 19.33
C LEU A 99 -7.31 8.11 18.23
N MET A 100 -8.54 8.56 17.92
CA MET A 100 -8.76 9.68 16.99
C MET A 100 -8.22 11.00 17.55
N GLY A 101 -8.48 11.32 18.81
CA GLY A 101 -8.01 12.56 19.43
C GLY A 101 -6.48 12.64 19.51
N TYR A 102 -5.85 11.56 19.95
CA TYR A 102 -4.39 11.43 19.97
C TYR A 102 -3.79 11.47 18.56
N GLY A 103 -4.35 10.70 17.63
CA GLY A 103 -3.90 10.65 16.23
C GLY A 103 -3.99 12.02 15.56
N ALA A 104 -5.14 12.68 15.63
CA ALA A 104 -5.31 14.02 15.08
C ALA A 104 -4.42 15.06 15.79
N GLY A 105 -4.26 14.95 17.12
CA GLY A 105 -3.44 15.85 17.91
C GLY A 105 -1.94 15.79 17.57
N LEU A 106 -1.43 14.62 17.17
CA LEU A 106 -0.05 14.47 16.71
C LEU A 106 0.12 14.75 15.21
N GLU A 107 -0.81 14.29 14.38
CA GLU A 107 -0.73 14.41 12.93
C GLU A 107 -0.97 15.86 12.47
N LEU A 108 -1.88 16.60 13.11
CA LEU A 108 -2.23 17.95 12.66
C LEU A 108 -1.04 18.92 12.76
N PRO A 109 -0.34 19.07 13.91
CA PRO A 109 0.82 19.94 13.98
C PRO A 109 1.97 19.46 13.10
N THR A 110 2.21 18.14 13.03
CA THR A 110 3.32 17.59 12.25
C THR A 110 3.10 17.75 10.75
N LYS A 111 1.90 17.52 10.23
CA LYS A 111 1.59 17.77 8.81
C LYS A 111 1.58 19.26 8.48
N LEU A 112 1.10 20.13 9.37
CA LEU A 112 1.22 21.57 9.15
C LEU A 112 2.70 22.01 9.12
N ALA A 113 3.51 21.57 10.07
CA ALA A 113 4.93 21.93 10.12
C ALA A 113 5.76 21.28 9.00
N THR A 114 5.43 20.06 8.59
CA THR A 114 6.26 19.27 7.69
C THR A 114 5.75 19.33 6.26
N ASP A 115 4.46 19.15 6.01
CA ASP A 115 3.94 19.15 4.64
C ASP A 115 3.73 20.58 4.17
N PHE A 116 3.02 21.41 4.96
CA PHE A 116 2.63 22.75 4.52
C PHE A 116 3.83 23.72 4.48
N VAL A 117 4.62 23.81 5.55
CA VAL A 117 5.80 24.71 5.57
C VAL A 117 6.87 24.26 4.57
N ASN A 118 7.16 22.96 4.44
CA ASN A 118 8.16 22.51 3.46
C ASN A 118 7.66 22.65 2.01
N GLN A 119 6.36 22.55 1.73
CA GLN A 119 5.82 22.82 0.40
C GLN A 119 5.94 24.30 0.03
N ILE A 120 5.63 25.21 0.97
CA ILE A 120 5.83 26.66 0.78
C ILE A 120 7.32 26.96 0.61
N GLY A 121 8.15 26.45 1.52
CA GLY A 121 9.60 26.58 1.47
C GLY A 121 10.15 26.07 0.14
N GLY A 122 9.80 24.86 -0.27
CA GLY A 122 10.25 24.24 -1.52
C GLY A 122 9.84 25.02 -2.78
N THR A 123 8.70 25.70 -2.75
CA THR A 123 8.26 26.58 -3.86
C THR A 123 9.06 27.89 -3.89
N ILE A 124 9.50 28.39 -2.73
CA ILE A 124 10.26 29.64 -2.59
C ILE A 124 11.78 29.43 -2.75
N GLN A 125 12.33 28.28 -2.34
CA GLN A 125 13.76 27.97 -2.33
C GLN A 125 14.48 28.32 -3.65
N PRO A 126 13.91 28.03 -4.84
CA PRO A 126 14.56 28.39 -6.09
C PRO A 126 14.75 29.91 -6.29
N PHE A 127 13.97 30.74 -5.62
CA PHE A 127 14.05 32.20 -5.76
C PHE A 127 15.04 32.85 -4.79
N VAL A 128 15.67 32.09 -3.89
CA VAL A 128 16.64 32.62 -2.92
C VAL A 128 18.01 32.88 -3.58
N ASN A 129 18.42 32.06 -4.56
CA ASN A 129 19.70 32.17 -5.25
C ASN A 129 19.55 32.29 -6.77
N VAL A 130 18.77 33.29 -7.21
CA VAL A 130 18.47 33.54 -8.63
C VAL A 130 19.74 33.81 -9.46
N ALA A 131 20.75 34.46 -8.88
CA ALA A 131 21.96 34.88 -9.58
C ALA A 131 22.85 33.71 -10.07
N GLY A 132 22.67 32.50 -9.53
CA GLY A 132 23.43 31.30 -9.92
C GLY A 132 22.67 30.32 -10.82
N MET A 133 21.46 30.66 -11.26
CA MET A 133 20.59 29.72 -11.99
C MET A 133 20.77 29.76 -13.49
N SER A 134 20.64 28.59 -14.13
CA SER A 134 20.45 28.52 -15.58
C SER A 134 19.08 29.09 -15.95
N SER A 135 18.97 29.67 -17.16
CA SER A 135 17.71 30.24 -17.66
C SER A 135 16.56 29.21 -17.67
N PHE A 136 16.88 27.93 -17.89
CA PHE A 136 15.90 26.84 -17.85
C PHE A 136 15.42 26.54 -16.42
N ALA A 137 16.32 26.55 -15.44
CA ALA A 137 15.95 26.35 -14.03
C ALA A 137 15.05 27.49 -13.52
N LEU A 138 15.37 28.74 -13.91
CA LEU A 138 14.53 29.90 -13.60
C LEU A 138 13.13 29.79 -14.22
N PHE A 139 13.05 29.39 -15.49
CA PHE A 139 11.76 29.15 -16.14
C PHE A 139 10.94 28.11 -15.39
N ASN A 140 11.54 26.97 -15.04
CA ASN A 140 10.86 25.91 -14.28
C ASN A 140 10.35 26.42 -12.92
N ALA A 141 11.16 27.17 -12.18
CA ALA A 141 10.77 27.75 -10.90
C ALA A 141 9.56 28.69 -11.04
N VAL A 142 9.56 29.56 -12.05
CA VAL A 142 8.43 30.48 -12.33
C VAL A 142 7.18 29.71 -12.73
N VAL A 143 7.29 28.68 -13.56
CA VAL A 143 6.16 27.83 -13.97
C VAL A 143 5.54 27.13 -12.76
N ILE A 144 6.36 26.56 -11.88
CA ILE A 144 5.88 25.89 -10.65
C ILE A 144 5.19 26.91 -9.73
N ALA A 145 5.85 28.04 -9.43
CA ALA A 145 5.28 29.06 -8.55
C ALA A 145 3.97 29.65 -9.11
N GLY A 146 3.95 29.98 -10.41
CA GLY A 146 2.75 30.46 -11.09
C GLY A 146 1.64 29.41 -11.12
N GLY A 147 1.98 28.14 -11.35
CA GLY A 147 1.05 27.01 -11.28
C GLY A 147 0.41 26.87 -9.90
N VAL A 148 1.20 26.93 -8.83
CA VAL A 148 0.70 26.88 -7.44
C VAL A 148 -0.28 28.02 -7.18
N ILE A 149 0.05 29.25 -7.56
CA ILE A 149 -0.85 30.42 -7.39
C ILE A 149 -2.16 30.21 -8.16
N CYS A 150 -2.10 29.74 -9.41
CA CYS A 150 -3.29 29.47 -10.22
C CYS A 150 -4.18 28.39 -9.61
N VAL A 151 -3.59 27.33 -9.05
CA VAL A 151 -4.32 26.27 -8.34
C VAL A 151 -4.95 26.78 -7.05
N LEU A 152 -4.25 27.62 -6.28
CA LEU A 152 -4.82 28.25 -5.08
C LEU A 152 -6.01 29.14 -5.42
N ILE A 153 -5.93 29.92 -6.52
CA ILE A 153 -7.05 30.73 -7.02
C ILE A 153 -8.23 29.84 -7.44
N TYR A 154 -7.98 28.67 -8.02
CA TYR A 154 -9.04 27.70 -8.33
C TYR A 154 -9.77 27.20 -7.08
N PHE A 155 -9.05 26.86 -6.01
CA PHE A 155 -9.65 26.40 -4.75
C PHE A 155 -10.18 27.52 -3.86
N PHE A 156 -9.92 28.79 -4.19
CA PHE A 156 -10.42 29.92 -3.42
C PHE A 156 -11.89 30.17 -3.73
N PHE A 157 -12.77 29.45 -3.03
CA PHE A 157 -14.22 29.51 -3.23
C PHE A 157 -14.89 30.81 -2.73
N SER A 158 -14.17 31.64 -1.95
CA SER A 158 -14.70 32.88 -1.38
C SER A 158 -14.81 34.04 -2.39
N VAL A 159 -14.27 33.91 -3.60
CA VAL A 159 -14.34 34.94 -4.65
C VAL A 159 -15.01 34.36 -5.88
N GLU A 160 -15.93 35.13 -6.47
CA GLU A 160 -16.56 34.74 -7.72
C GLU A 160 -15.54 34.67 -8.87
N HIS A 161 -15.44 33.53 -9.54
CA HIS A 161 -14.55 33.31 -10.68
C HIS A 161 -15.05 34.05 -11.95
N LYS A 162 -14.91 35.38 -11.95
CA LYS A 162 -15.23 36.26 -13.10
C LYS A 162 -13.97 36.92 -13.67
N GLY A 163 -13.98 37.21 -14.98
CA GLY A 163 -12.90 37.95 -15.66
C GLY A 163 -11.53 37.27 -15.58
N ALA A 164 -10.52 38.00 -15.07
CA ALA A 164 -9.13 37.53 -14.97
C ALA A 164 -8.96 36.36 -13.99
N VAL A 165 -9.73 36.34 -12.89
CA VAL A 165 -9.72 35.26 -11.89
C VAL A 165 -10.19 33.95 -12.51
N LYS A 166 -11.19 34.01 -13.40
CA LYS A 166 -11.66 32.84 -14.17
C LYS A 166 -10.56 32.25 -15.07
N LYS A 167 -9.81 33.12 -15.76
CA LYS A 167 -8.71 32.68 -16.64
C LYS A 167 -7.58 32.03 -15.84
N ALA A 168 -7.16 32.65 -14.72
CA ALA A 168 -6.15 32.09 -13.83
C ALA A 168 -6.59 30.74 -13.22
N SER A 169 -7.85 30.66 -12.78
CA SER A 169 -8.44 29.43 -12.27
C SER A 169 -8.48 28.31 -13.33
N ASN A 170 -8.85 28.63 -14.58
CA ASN A 170 -8.81 27.67 -15.68
C ASN A 170 -7.39 27.11 -15.93
N VAL A 171 -6.35 27.95 -15.83
CA VAL A 171 -4.96 27.49 -15.88
C VAL A 171 -4.67 26.53 -14.72
N GLY A 172 -5.13 26.87 -13.50
CA GLY A 172 -5.04 26.00 -12.33
C GLY A 172 -5.69 24.62 -12.56
N ILE A 173 -6.83 24.56 -13.24
CA ILE A 173 -7.50 23.29 -13.60
C ILE A 173 -6.58 22.42 -14.47
N TYR A 174 -5.90 22.98 -15.47
CA TYR A 174 -4.98 22.20 -16.30
C TYR A 174 -3.80 21.67 -15.48
N PHE A 175 -3.23 22.48 -14.57
CA PHE A 175 -2.19 22.01 -13.65
C PHE A 175 -2.69 20.86 -12.76
N LEU A 176 -3.92 20.95 -12.25
CA LEU A 176 -4.53 19.87 -11.48
C LEU A 176 -4.72 18.60 -12.30
N MET A 177 -5.20 18.71 -13.55
CA MET A 177 -5.35 17.56 -14.44
C MET A 177 -4.00 16.88 -14.72
N ILE A 178 -2.93 17.65 -14.92
CA ILE A 178 -1.57 17.12 -15.09
C ILE A 178 -1.11 16.40 -13.82
N TYR A 179 -1.28 17.03 -12.65
CA TYR A 179 -0.89 16.43 -11.37
C TYR A 179 -1.64 15.12 -11.09
N PHE A 180 -2.97 15.14 -11.23
CA PHE A 180 -3.78 13.93 -11.04
C PHE A 180 -3.40 12.86 -12.05
N GLY A 181 -3.21 13.21 -13.32
CA GLY A 181 -2.75 12.29 -14.36
C GLY A 181 -1.40 11.63 -14.00
N ALA A 182 -0.44 12.42 -13.52
CA ALA A 182 0.85 11.90 -13.07
C ALA A 182 0.73 11.02 -11.82
N SER A 183 -0.11 11.40 -10.85
CA SER A 183 -0.36 10.62 -9.63
C SER A 183 -1.01 9.28 -9.93
N PHE A 184 -2.06 9.26 -10.77
CA PHE A 184 -2.67 8.02 -11.26
C PHE A 184 -1.65 7.18 -12.04
N GLY A 185 -0.90 7.81 -12.96
CA GLY A 185 0.14 7.15 -13.75
C GLY A 185 1.22 6.48 -12.89
N ASN A 186 1.66 7.12 -11.81
CA ASN A 186 2.64 6.56 -10.89
C ASN A 186 2.13 5.28 -10.19
N THR A 187 0.87 5.27 -9.77
CA THR A 187 0.28 4.06 -9.16
C THR A 187 0.12 2.92 -10.17
N VAL A 188 -0.25 3.22 -11.41
CA VAL A 188 -0.36 2.24 -12.50
C VAL A 188 1.01 1.69 -12.84
N MET A 189 2.01 2.55 -12.99
CA MET A 189 3.41 2.16 -13.23
C MET A 189 3.93 1.25 -12.12
N ALA A 190 3.66 1.57 -10.84
CA ALA A 190 4.07 0.73 -9.72
C ALA A 190 3.46 -0.68 -9.81
N ARG A 191 2.17 -0.80 -10.17
CA ARG A 191 1.51 -2.11 -10.36
C ARG A 191 2.11 -2.89 -11.52
N PHE A 192 2.35 -2.25 -12.66
CA PHE A 192 3.02 -2.89 -13.80
C PHE A 192 4.47 -3.27 -13.49
N SER A 193 5.20 -2.46 -12.74
CA SER A 193 6.57 -2.76 -12.31
C SER A 193 6.61 -3.98 -11.39
N LEU A 194 5.67 -4.10 -10.45
CA LEU A 194 5.52 -5.29 -9.61
C LEU A 194 5.20 -6.54 -10.45
N LEU A 195 4.28 -6.42 -11.41
CA LEU A 195 3.91 -7.50 -12.33
C LEU A 195 5.12 -7.93 -13.18
N TYR A 196 5.84 -6.98 -13.76
CA TYR A 196 7.08 -7.22 -14.51
C TYR A 196 8.09 -7.95 -13.62
N GLY A 197 8.30 -7.51 -12.39
CA GLY A 197 9.19 -8.19 -11.45
C GLY A 197 8.80 -9.63 -11.15
N ARG A 198 7.50 -9.96 -11.14
CA ARG A 198 7.04 -11.35 -11.03
C ARG A 198 7.35 -12.16 -12.29
N PHE A 199 7.13 -11.61 -13.48
CA PHE A 199 7.49 -12.28 -14.73
C PHE A 199 9.00 -12.48 -14.89
N ASP A 200 9.81 -11.47 -14.52
CA ASP A 200 11.27 -11.54 -14.51
C ASP A 200 11.77 -12.62 -13.56
N THR A 201 11.13 -12.77 -12.39
CA THR A 201 11.40 -13.86 -11.45
C THR A 201 11.13 -15.24 -12.10
N LEU A 202 9.99 -15.40 -12.78
CA LEU A 202 9.65 -16.65 -13.48
C LEU A 202 10.59 -16.95 -14.65
N TYR A 203 11.00 -15.91 -15.38
CA TYR A 203 11.98 -16.02 -16.46
C TYR A 203 13.34 -16.48 -15.93
N THR A 204 13.83 -15.85 -14.86
CA THR A 204 15.10 -16.20 -14.21
C THR A 204 15.11 -17.65 -13.72
N PHE A 205 14.02 -18.13 -13.12
CA PHE A 205 13.88 -19.51 -12.64
C PHE A 205 13.53 -20.53 -13.73
N SER A 206 13.35 -20.09 -14.97
CA SER A 206 13.29 -20.96 -16.14
C SER A 206 14.68 -21.35 -16.66
N ALA A 207 15.78 -20.79 -16.15
CA ALA A 207 17.12 -21.16 -16.59
C ALA A 207 17.53 -22.57 -16.14
N SER A 208 18.43 -23.21 -16.91
CA SER A 208 18.96 -24.56 -16.63
C SER A 208 19.59 -24.67 -15.24
N LYS A 209 20.18 -23.57 -14.74
CA LYS A 209 20.76 -23.46 -13.38
C LYS A 209 19.76 -23.81 -12.26
N TYR A 210 18.46 -23.59 -12.47
CA TYR A 210 17.40 -23.86 -11.50
C TYR A 210 16.56 -25.09 -11.87
N LEU A 211 17.04 -25.91 -12.80
CA LEU A 211 16.35 -27.10 -13.31
C LEU A 211 14.99 -26.79 -13.93
N TYR A 212 14.87 -25.65 -14.65
CA TYR A 212 13.64 -25.26 -15.34
C TYR A 212 12.39 -25.24 -14.42
N ALA A 213 12.56 -24.83 -13.16
CA ALA A 213 11.54 -24.86 -12.12
C ALA A 213 10.18 -24.30 -12.60
N THR A 214 10.19 -23.14 -13.27
CA THR A 214 8.99 -22.51 -13.83
C THR A 214 8.23 -23.43 -14.80
N GLN A 215 8.95 -24.11 -15.71
CA GLN A 215 8.34 -24.95 -16.74
C GLN A 215 7.75 -26.22 -16.14
N PHE A 216 8.45 -26.86 -15.20
CA PHE A 216 7.94 -28.05 -14.52
C PHE A 216 6.69 -27.77 -13.70
N ILE A 217 6.68 -26.66 -12.96
CA ILE A 217 5.53 -26.25 -12.14
C ILE A 217 4.34 -25.90 -13.03
N LEU A 218 4.55 -25.13 -14.11
CA LEU A 218 3.50 -24.80 -15.07
C LEU A 218 2.94 -26.06 -15.75
N ALA A 219 3.81 -26.98 -16.17
CA ALA A 219 3.39 -28.24 -16.78
C ALA A 219 2.57 -29.09 -15.81
N GLY A 220 3.01 -29.23 -14.55
CA GLY A 220 2.26 -29.96 -13.52
C GLY A 220 0.88 -29.37 -13.26
N LEU A 221 0.79 -28.03 -13.19
CA LEU A 221 -0.46 -27.32 -12.97
C LEU A 221 -1.40 -27.39 -14.19
N ALA A 222 -0.87 -27.33 -15.41
CA ALA A 222 -1.62 -27.53 -16.63
C ALA A 222 -2.17 -28.96 -16.73
N VAL A 223 -1.35 -29.98 -16.44
CA VAL A 223 -1.78 -31.39 -16.40
C VAL A 223 -2.87 -31.57 -15.36
N TYR A 224 -2.73 -31.00 -14.17
CA TYR A 224 -3.76 -31.05 -13.13
C TYR A 224 -5.09 -30.47 -13.63
N PHE A 225 -5.07 -29.28 -14.25
CA PHE A 225 -6.30 -28.67 -14.76
C PHE A 225 -6.92 -29.45 -15.93
N ILE A 226 -6.10 -30.02 -16.82
CA ILE A 226 -6.59 -30.87 -17.92
C ILE A 226 -7.27 -32.13 -17.36
N VAL A 227 -6.62 -32.82 -16.42
CA VAL A 227 -7.19 -34.00 -15.77
C VAL A 227 -8.47 -33.65 -15.01
N HIS A 228 -8.46 -32.55 -14.26
CA HIS A 228 -9.64 -32.09 -13.53
C HIS A 228 -10.80 -31.74 -14.47
N ALA A 229 -10.53 -31.07 -15.58
CA ALA A 229 -11.54 -30.73 -16.59
C ALA A 229 -12.09 -31.98 -17.30
N LEU A 230 -11.24 -32.97 -17.61
CA LEU A 230 -11.67 -34.24 -18.20
C LEU A 230 -12.52 -35.07 -17.22
N MET A 231 -12.16 -35.10 -15.94
CA MET A 231 -12.94 -35.78 -14.90
C MET A 231 -14.28 -35.11 -14.61
N ASN A 232 -14.36 -33.78 -14.69
CA ASN A 232 -15.60 -33.03 -14.44
C ASN A 232 -16.49 -32.84 -15.68
N ARG A 233 -16.04 -33.16 -16.89
CA ARG A 233 -16.87 -33.10 -18.12
C ARG A 233 -18.14 -33.98 -18.07
N GLY A 234 -18.19 -34.98 -17.18
CA GLY A 234 -19.36 -35.83 -16.95
C GLY A 234 -20.38 -35.30 -15.92
N LYS A 235 -20.05 -34.24 -15.17
CA LYS A 235 -20.96 -33.61 -14.21
C LYS A 235 -21.40 -32.25 -14.75
N LYS A 236 -22.39 -32.27 -15.66
CA LYS A 236 -23.18 -31.06 -15.93
C LYS A 236 -23.79 -30.61 -14.62
N GLU A 237 -23.56 -29.33 -14.32
CA GLU A 237 -24.04 -28.61 -13.15
C GLU A 237 -25.55 -28.82 -12.96
N ILE A 238 -25.93 -29.33 -11.78
CA ILE A 238 -27.23 -29.01 -11.20
C ILE A 238 -26.95 -27.73 -10.40
N GLU A 239 -27.23 -26.57 -11.00
CA GLU A 239 -27.35 -25.31 -10.25
C GLU A 239 -28.43 -25.48 -9.18
N PRO A 240 -28.17 -25.20 -7.90
CA PRO A 240 -29.20 -24.67 -7.04
C PRO A 240 -29.27 -23.17 -7.27
N ALA A 241 -30.38 -22.72 -7.86
CA ALA A 241 -30.77 -21.32 -7.86
C ALA A 241 -30.90 -20.83 -6.40
N GLN A 242 -30.08 -19.85 -6.01
CA GLN A 242 -30.36 -18.87 -4.95
C GLN A 242 -29.64 -17.56 -5.24
#